data_AF-A0A356KXQ3-F1
#
_entry.id   AF-A0A356KXQ3-F1
#
_cell.length_a   1.000
_cell.length_b   1.000
_cell.length_c   1.000
_cell.angle_alpha   90.00
_cell.angle_beta   90.00
_cell.angle_gamma   90.00
#
_symmetry.space_group_name_H-M   'P 1'
#
loop_
_entity.id
_entity.type
_entity.pdbx_description
1 polymer ?
#
loop_
_entity_poly.entity_id
_entity_poly.type
_entity_poly.pdbx_seq_one_letter_code
_entity_poly.pdbx_strand_id
1 'polypeptide(L)'
;MLTPAGVAVVMLPNSRYSGDLWKRLITGEGPNHHQAIDRFATDAEWRALLSEAGLRVDAAHRWDKGKRWKRIFPFQLAYHFVYRCSRR
;
A
#
# COMPACT_ATOMS: atom_id res chain seq x y z
N MET A 1 0.53 -0.11 21.99
CA MET A 1 -0.63 -0.98 21.69
C MET A 1 -1.86 -0.11 21.47
N LEU A 2 -2.75 -0.46 20.53
CA LEU A 2 -4.04 0.22 20.36
C LEU A 2 -4.96 -0.04 21.55
N THR A 3 -5.75 0.96 21.94
CA THR A 3 -6.83 0.76 22.91
C THR A 3 -7.91 -0.15 22.31
N PRO A 4 -8.81 -0.75 23.12
CA PRO A 4 -9.85 -1.64 22.61
C PRO A 4 -10.77 -1.01 21.54
N ALA A 5 -10.98 0.30 21.58
CA ALA A 5 -11.73 1.07 20.59
C ALA A 5 -10.82 1.88 19.64
N GLY A 6 -9.50 1.63 19.68
CA GLY A 6 -8.51 2.38 18.92
C GLY A 6 -8.60 2.07 17.43
N VAL A 7 -8.40 3.12 16.62
CA VAL A 7 -8.26 3.03 15.17
C VAL A 7 -6.84 3.40 14.79
N ALA A 8 -6.22 2.61 13.93
CA ALA A 8 -4.95 2.93 13.29
C ALA A 8 -5.17 3.25 11.80
N VAL A 9 -4.42 4.21 11.30
CA VAL A 9 -4.30 4.48 9.86
C VAL A 9 -2.87 4.16 9.44
N VAL A 10 -2.72 3.22 8.52
CA VAL A 10 -1.41 2.72 8.09
C VAL A 10 -1.28 2.94 6.59
N MET A 11 -0.25 3.67 6.17
CA MET A 11 0.07 3.89 4.76
C MET A 11 1.24 2.99 4.36
N LEU A 12 1.05 2.12 3.36
CA LEU A 12 2.03 1.13 2.94
C LEU A 12 2.31 1.21 1.42
N PRO A 13 3.57 1.02 1.00
CA PRO A 13 3.96 1.12 -0.40
C PRO A 13 3.50 -0.11 -1.20
N ASN A 14 3.10 0.12 -2.46
CA ASN A 14 2.60 -0.94 -3.33
C ASN A 14 3.70 -1.45 -4.29
N SER A 15 3.91 -2.77 -4.35
CA SER A 15 4.83 -3.41 -5.30
C SER A 15 4.34 -3.39 -6.77
N ARG A 16 3.06 -3.08 -6.98
CA ARG A 16 2.42 -3.04 -8.31
C ARG A 16 2.11 -1.63 -8.80
N TYR A 17 2.78 -0.61 -8.27
CA TYR A 17 2.52 0.76 -8.72
C TYR A 17 2.72 0.91 -10.24
N SER A 18 1.71 1.46 -10.92
CA SER A 18 1.72 1.71 -12.37
C SER A 18 2.99 2.39 -12.89
N GLY A 19 3.55 3.34 -12.13
CA GLY A 19 4.75 4.06 -12.55
C GLY A 19 6.01 3.20 -12.49
N ASP A 20 6.14 2.35 -11.47
CA ASP A 20 7.30 1.45 -11.34
C ASP A 20 7.23 0.32 -12.37
N LEU A 21 6.02 -0.20 -12.64
CA LEU A 21 5.81 -1.17 -13.71
C LEU A 21 6.20 -0.58 -15.08
N TRP A 22 5.75 0.64 -15.38
CA TRP A 22 6.12 1.32 -16.62
C TRP A 22 7.63 1.57 -16.72
N LYS A 23 8.26 2.04 -15.63
CA LYS A 23 9.71 2.22 -15.56
C LYS A 23 10.44 0.91 -15.84
N ARG A 24 10.02 -0.19 -15.21
CA ARG A 24 10.61 -1.52 -15.41
C ARG A 24 10.47 -2.00 -16.85
N LEU A 25 9.34 -1.75 -17.49
CA LEU A 25 9.13 -2.12 -18.90
C LEU A 25 10.04 -1.36 -19.86
N ILE A 26 10.32 -0.07 -19.59
CA ILE A 26 11.17 0.75 -20.47
C ILE A 26 12.66 0.58 -20.19
N THR A 27 13.04 0.47 -18.91
CA THR A 27 14.44 0.58 -18.47
C THR A 27 15.00 -0.74 -17.93
N GLY A 28 14.15 -1.73 -17.64
CA GLY A 28 14.54 -2.94 -16.91
C GLY A 28 14.74 -2.74 -15.41
N GLU A 29 14.77 -1.49 -14.92
CA GLU A 29 15.03 -1.20 -13.51
C GLU A 29 13.80 -1.46 -12.64
N GLY A 30 14.04 -2.03 -11.45
CA GLY A 30 13.00 -2.22 -10.43
C GLY A 30 12.59 -0.90 -9.75
N PRO A 31 11.62 -0.97 -8.83
CA PRO A 31 11.28 0.15 -7.95
C PRO A 31 12.51 0.55 -7.14
N ASN A 32 12.86 1.84 -7.15
CA ASN A 32 13.83 2.42 -6.22
C ASN A 32 13.21 3.73 -5.72
N HIS A 33 12.74 3.72 -4.47
CA HIS A 33 12.13 4.90 -3.85
C HIS A 33 13.09 5.54 -2.82
N HIS A 34 14.37 5.16 -2.84
CA HIS A 34 15.42 5.64 -1.94
C HIS A 34 15.08 5.46 -0.45
N GLN A 35 14.38 4.38 -0.07
CA GLN A 35 14.12 4.06 1.34
C GLN A 35 15.24 3.19 1.91
N ALA A 36 15.56 3.37 3.20
CA ALA A 36 16.57 2.56 3.88
C ALA A 36 16.19 1.06 3.97
N ILE A 37 14.89 0.76 3.94
CA ILE A 37 14.34 -0.60 3.82
C ILE A 37 13.21 -0.54 2.79
N ASP A 38 13.49 -1.01 1.57
CA ASP A 38 12.53 -1.06 0.46
C ASP A 38 11.65 -2.32 0.58
N ARG A 39 10.70 -2.33 1.52
CA ARG A 39 9.69 -3.40 1.60
C ARG A 39 8.42 -2.98 0.87
N PHE A 40 8.30 -3.43 -0.37
CA PHE A 40 7.09 -3.29 -1.18
C PHE A 40 6.27 -4.58 -1.14
N ALA A 41 4.95 -4.47 -1.03
CA ALA A 41 4.05 -5.63 -1.13
C ALA A 41 2.73 -5.25 -1.80
N THR A 42 1.98 -6.27 -2.19
CA THR A 42 0.63 -6.15 -2.73
C THR A 42 -0.38 -5.91 -1.61
N ASP A 43 -1.60 -5.50 -1.97
CA ASP A 43 -2.70 -5.34 -1.00
C ASP A 43 -2.96 -6.61 -0.19
N ALA A 44 -2.90 -7.78 -0.84
CA ALA A 44 -3.13 -9.06 -0.18
C ALA A 44 -2.05 -9.38 0.87
N GLU A 45 -0.78 -9.15 0.52
CA GLU A 45 0.36 -9.38 1.43
C GLU A 45 0.32 -8.42 2.63
N TRP A 46 -0.05 -7.15 2.41
CA TRP A 46 -0.21 -6.20 3.50
C TRP A 46 -1.37 -6.55 4.43
N ARG A 47 -2.52 -6.97 3.88
CA ARG A 47 -3.64 -7.42 4.70
C ARG A 47 -3.28 -8.66 5.53
N ALA A 48 -2.54 -9.60 4.96
CA ALA A 48 -2.05 -10.77 5.68
C ALA A 48 -1.13 -10.35 6.84
N LEU A 49 -0.13 -9.53 6.57
CA LEU A 49 0.80 -9.04 7.59
C LEU A 49 0.10 -8.25 8.71
N LEU A 50 -0.85 -7.38 8.37
CA LEU A 50 -1.63 -6.61 9.34
C LEU A 50 -2.49 -7.54 10.21
N SER A 51 -3.10 -8.56 9.61
CA SER A 51 -3.90 -9.57 10.30
C SER A 51 -3.07 -10.43 11.26
N GLU A 52 -1.89 -10.86 10.82
CA GLU A 52 -0.90 -11.58 11.64
C GLU A 52 -0.42 -10.74 12.82
N ALA A 53 -0.32 -9.42 12.64
CA ALA A 53 0.01 -8.47 13.70
C ALA A 53 -1.17 -8.16 14.65
N GLY A 54 -2.31 -8.84 14.52
CA GLY A 54 -3.48 -8.65 15.39
C GLY A 54 -4.36 -7.45 15.03
N LEU A 55 -4.27 -6.95 13.80
CA LEU A 55 -5.13 -5.87 13.29
C LEU A 55 -6.20 -6.40 12.35
N ARG A 56 -7.41 -5.87 12.46
CA ARG A 56 -8.47 -6.05 11.47
C ARG A 56 -8.41 -4.90 10.49
N VAL A 57 -8.33 -5.18 9.19
CA VAL A 57 -8.40 -4.16 8.14
C VAL A 57 -9.88 -3.85 7.83
N ASP A 58 -10.35 -2.69 8.24
CA ASP A 58 -11.74 -2.26 8.05
C ASP A 58 -11.96 -1.65 6.67
N ALA A 59 -10.98 -0.91 6.17
CA ALA A 59 -11.02 -0.28 4.85
C ALA A 59 -9.62 -0.16 4.26
N ALA A 60 -9.55 -0.12 2.93
CA ALA A 60 -8.33 0.15 2.17
C ALA A 60 -8.63 1.18 1.08
N HIS A 61 -7.80 2.21 1.01
CA HIS A 61 -7.91 3.28 0.04
C HIS A 61 -6.64 3.37 -0.80
N ARG A 62 -6.79 3.71 -2.08
CA ARG A 62 -5.64 4.04 -2.93
C ARG A 62 -5.14 5.44 -2.62
N TRP A 63 -3.83 5.62 -2.62
CA TRP A 63 -3.19 6.93 -2.57
C TRP A 63 -2.19 7.06 -3.72
N ASP A 64 -2.36 8.11 -4.54
CA ASP A 64 -1.56 8.35 -5.76
C ASP A 64 -0.82 9.69 -5.74
N LYS A 65 -0.34 10.13 -4.57
CA LYS A 65 0.30 11.46 -4.38
C LYS A 65 -0.56 12.61 -4.95
N GLY A 66 -1.87 12.59 -4.70
CA GLY A 66 -2.80 13.61 -5.20
C GLY A 66 -3.12 13.54 -6.71
N LYS A 67 -2.55 12.61 -7.48
CA LYS A 67 -2.82 12.44 -8.92
C LYS A 67 -4.19 11.81 -9.16
N ARG A 68 -5.25 12.63 -9.13
CA ARG A 68 -6.66 12.18 -9.27
C ARG A 68 -6.94 11.38 -10.54
N TRP A 69 -6.28 11.71 -11.65
CA TRP A 69 -6.44 10.98 -12.92
C TRP A 69 -6.05 9.51 -12.81
N LYS A 70 -5.19 9.12 -11.85
CA LYS A 70 -4.81 7.72 -11.65
C LYS A 70 -5.96 6.86 -11.14
N ARG A 71 -7.07 7.45 -10.67
CA ARG A 71 -8.27 6.71 -10.23
C ARG A 71 -8.89 5.84 -11.31
N ILE A 72 -8.61 6.10 -12.59
CA ILE A 72 -9.05 5.27 -13.72
C ILE A 72 -8.33 3.92 -13.79
N PHE A 73 -7.11 3.82 -13.23
CA PHE A 73 -6.40 2.55 -13.18
C PHE A 73 -7.04 1.61 -12.16
N PRO A 74 -6.89 0.28 -12.33
CA PRO A 74 -7.25 -0.69 -11.30
C PRO A 74 -6.67 -0.32 -9.94
N PHE A 75 -7.42 -0.60 -8.87
CA PHE A 75 -7.03 -0.31 -7.48
C PHE A 75 -5.64 -0.87 -7.15
N GLN A 76 -5.33 -2.07 -7.65
CA GLN A 76 -4.06 -2.77 -7.44
C GLN A 76 -2.85 -2.02 -8.02
N LEU A 77 -3.05 -1.02 -8.89
CA LEU A 77 -1.98 -0.22 -9.50
C LEU A 77 -1.72 1.12 -8.80
N ALA A 78 -2.34 1.33 -7.63
CA ALA A 78 -2.14 2.51 -6.79
C ALA A 78 -0.66 2.70 -6.41
N TYR A 79 -0.26 3.93 -6.11
CA TYR A 79 1.09 4.18 -5.59
C TYR A 79 1.28 3.62 -4.18
N HIS A 80 0.34 3.88 -3.27
CA HIS A 80 0.31 3.34 -1.92
C HIS A 80 -1.12 2.92 -1.56
N PHE A 81 -1.23 2.08 -0.55
CA PHE A 81 -2.49 1.78 0.12
C PHE A 81 -2.55 2.49 1.47
N VAL A 82 -3.71 3.04 1.80
CA VAL A 82 -4.01 3.62 3.11
C VAL A 82 -5.07 2.73 3.76
N TYR A 83 -4.66 2.01 4.79
CA TYR A 83 -5.51 1.10 5.55
C TYR A 83 -6.06 1.81 6.78
N ARG A 84 -7.36 1.62 7.02
CA ARG A 84 -7.97 1.87 8.32
C ARG A 84 -8.09 0.53 9.03
N CYS A 85 -7.48 0.44 10.21
CA CYS A 85 -7.42 -0.78 10.99
C CYS A 85 -8.00 -0.57 12.38
N SER A 86 -8.63 -1.62 12.91
CA SER A 86 -9.05 -1.73 14.30
C SER A 86 -8.32 -2.90 14.98
N ARG A 87 -8.36 -2.95 16.30
CA ARG A 87 -7.84 -4.10 17.05
C ARG A 87 -8.70 -5.34 16.73
N ARG A 88 -8.06 -6.47 16.42
CA ARG A 88 -8.75 -7.74 16.24
C ARG A 88 -9.27 -8.30 17.56
#